data_AF-A0ABD4VHN2-F1
#
_entry.id   AF-A0ABD4VHN2-F1
#
_cell.length_a   1.000
_cell.length_b   1.000
_cell.length_c   1.000
_cell.angle_alpha   90.00
_cell.angle_beta   90.00
_cell.angle_gamma   90.00
#
_symmetry.space_group_name_H-M   'P 1'
#
loop_
_entity.id
_entity.type
_entity.pdbx_description
1 polymer ?
#
loop_
_entity_poly.entity_id
_entity_poly.type
_entity_poly.pdbx_seq_one_letter_code
_entity_poly.pdbx_strand_id
1 'polypeptide(L)'
;MKTSFLKSAVALVTCGLVAFGAAQVRADQQKLPSGTPYDQIGQKIENFHKEHEKTSAGLAAAVFDKDGQTIYQKNFGYMDKEKKLAVDDNSVFEWGSATKLTVWLSVMQLWEEGKIDLKTDIKEYLPKDFLKHLKYDKPITMLDLMNHQAGFDETPLNTGTGKSLEELLKSQPAQTYEPGTVTSYSNYSTALAGYIVERISGQDFAAYVHEHIFQPLGMEHTALLPDLSDNTYVRDKRQGEKTYDTNGNLYLDKLLPADIYPAGQATGTFADFKRFAQALLRKEKLFKRPETWNELYQTTSTFSDKAVAKNAHGFWVTEYETGAILGHGGYSFAGFSTLISLDFKSGIGMVTMVNQREEATYSFGLPDLVFGKKKQAPSQSQKDFQEGMYRTSRSIQQGPTSISRLAPAYTFYVKDVIKDGHLLVSNYWLLQQRQGRTEVETTYNNLEKLSLWEVIKDYGSVALLGLASVYAVLVLLLAALSKIYRSLFGKESKRPTPRSWKIWHYGTCGLILVSLVNLAGLVIVAVSGKYMPDYRWQAILFALLALIFLVNAGLPIFLRSKFQVSKGRKILTYLTSSASLIVVLNILYWSLYQWWAL
;
A
#
# COMPACT_ATOMS: atom_id res chain seq x y z
N MET A 1 -18.64 -81.03 -18.09
CA MET A 1 -18.96 -79.67 -18.57
C MET A 1 -19.57 -78.74 -17.51
N LYS A 2 -20.32 -79.21 -16.50
CA LYS A 2 -21.03 -78.32 -15.54
C LYS A 2 -20.15 -77.59 -14.49
N THR A 3 -18.99 -78.13 -14.12
CA THR A 3 -18.10 -77.55 -13.10
C THR A 3 -17.18 -76.43 -13.61
N SER A 4 -16.85 -76.44 -14.90
CA SER A 4 -16.04 -75.38 -15.55
C SER A 4 -16.86 -74.10 -15.72
N PHE A 5 -18.12 -74.22 -16.12
CA PHE A 5 -19.01 -73.07 -16.31
C PHE A 5 -19.30 -72.32 -15.00
N LEU A 6 -19.45 -73.06 -13.89
CA LEU A 6 -19.71 -72.46 -12.59
C LEU A 6 -18.49 -71.70 -12.03
N LYS A 7 -17.27 -72.20 -12.27
CA LYS A 7 -16.03 -71.50 -11.88
C LYS A 7 -15.80 -70.23 -12.69
N SER A 8 -16.09 -70.26 -13.99
CA SER A 8 -16.01 -69.06 -14.84
C SER A 8 -17.08 -68.03 -14.51
N ALA A 9 -18.30 -68.46 -14.18
CA ALA A 9 -19.38 -67.57 -13.77
C ALA A 9 -19.08 -66.89 -12.41
N VAL A 10 -18.55 -67.64 -11.43
CA VAL A 10 -18.13 -67.07 -10.15
C VAL A 10 -16.97 -66.10 -10.35
N ALA A 11 -15.94 -66.43 -11.15
CA ALA A 11 -14.84 -65.52 -11.42
C ALA A 11 -15.28 -64.21 -12.13
N LEU A 12 -16.24 -64.28 -13.05
CA LEU A 12 -16.81 -63.10 -13.71
C LEU A 12 -17.63 -62.23 -12.76
N VAL A 13 -18.40 -62.84 -11.85
CA VAL A 13 -19.16 -62.10 -10.82
C VAL A 13 -18.22 -61.48 -9.78
N THR A 14 -17.17 -62.17 -9.36
CA THR A 14 -16.17 -61.63 -8.40
C THR A 14 -15.34 -60.52 -9.03
N CYS A 15 -14.88 -60.66 -10.28
CA CYS A 15 -14.20 -59.59 -11.00
C CYS A 15 -15.13 -58.41 -11.30
N GLY A 16 -16.40 -58.66 -11.60
CA GLY A 16 -17.43 -57.63 -11.78
C GLY A 16 -17.72 -56.85 -10.50
N LEU A 17 -17.79 -57.52 -9.34
CA LEU A 17 -18.00 -56.89 -8.03
C LEU A 17 -16.77 -56.11 -7.54
N VAL A 18 -15.55 -56.58 -7.83
CA VAL A 18 -14.31 -55.85 -7.54
C VAL A 18 -14.15 -54.64 -8.46
N ALA A 19 -14.53 -54.75 -9.74
CA ALA A 19 -14.52 -53.64 -10.69
C ALA A 19 -15.60 -52.60 -10.38
N PHE A 20 -16.81 -53.02 -9.97
CA PHE A 20 -17.87 -52.12 -9.50
C PHE A 20 -17.53 -51.46 -8.15
N GLY A 21 -16.92 -52.21 -7.22
CA GLY A 21 -16.42 -51.68 -5.94
C GLY A 21 -15.27 -50.68 -6.14
N ALA A 22 -14.33 -50.94 -7.04
CA ALA A 22 -13.25 -50.00 -7.38
C ALA A 22 -13.75 -48.78 -8.18
N ALA A 23 -14.84 -48.92 -8.95
CA ALA A 23 -15.49 -47.81 -9.64
C ALA A 23 -16.34 -46.94 -8.69
N GLN A 24 -16.99 -47.52 -7.68
CA GLN A 24 -17.70 -46.77 -6.63
C GLN A 24 -16.74 -46.12 -5.62
N VAL A 25 -15.59 -46.74 -5.30
CA VAL A 25 -14.54 -46.12 -4.46
C VAL A 25 -13.83 -44.97 -5.20
N ARG A 26 -13.89 -44.93 -6.54
CA ARG A 26 -13.44 -43.78 -7.35
C ARG A 26 -14.43 -42.60 -7.40
N ALA A 27 -15.63 -42.73 -6.82
CA ALA A 27 -16.73 -41.78 -7.02
C ALA A 27 -16.93 -40.71 -5.94
N ASP A 28 -16.05 -40.63 -4.93
CA ASP A 28 -15.90 -39.44 -4.07
C ASP A 28 -14.48 -38.89 -4.22
N GLN A 29 -14.09 -38.50 -5.44
CA GLN A 29 -12.91 -37.64 -5.58
C GLN A 29 -13.20 -36.32 -4.84
N GLN A 30 -12.45 -36.06 -3.77
CA GLN A 30 -12.47 -34.76 -3.11
C GLN A 30 -12.21 -33.66 -4.15
N LYS A 31 -13.08 -32.65 -4.17
CA LYS A 31 -13.02 -31.52 -5.11
C LYS A 31 -12.73 -30.24 -4.35
N LEU A 32 -11.94 -29.38 -4.97
CA LEU A 32 -11.74 -28.00 -4.55
C LEU A 32 -13.04 -27.18 -4.79
N PRO A 33 -13.20 -26.01 -4.16
CA PRO A 33 -14.37 -25.15 -4.37
C PRO A 33 -14.61 -24.80 -5.85
N SER A 34 -13.54 -24.67 -6.65
CA SER A 34 -13.62 -24.48 -8.11
C SER A 34 -14.25 -25.65 -8.88
N GLY A 35 -14.56 -26.76 -8.22
CA GLY A 35 -14.99 -28.02 -8.82
C GLY A 35 -13.83 -28.90 -9.33
N THR A 36 -12.59 -28.43 -9.21
CA THR A 36 -11.39 -29.16 -9.64
C THR A 36 -11.12 -30.36 -8.70
N PRO A 37 -11.01 -31.59 -9.20
CA PRO A 37 -10.56 -32.73 -8.41
C PRO A 37 -9.17 -32.50 -7.81
N TYR A 38 -8.93 -32.96 -6.58
CA TYR A 38 -7.64 -32.77 -5.89
C TYR A 38 -6.45 -33.31 -6.69
N ASP A 39 -6.59 -34.44 -7.37
CA ASP A 39 -5.54 -35.05 -8.20
C ASP A 39 -5.24 -34.27 -9.49
N GLN A 40 -6.10 -33.31 -9.86
CA GLN A 40 -5.95 -32.50 -11.07
C GLN A 40 -5.42 -31.09 -10.81
N ILE A 41 -5.44 -30.60 -9.56
CA ILE A 41 -5.02 -29.22 -9.27
C ILE A 41 -3.55 -28.97 -9.63
N GLY A 42 -2.67 -29.96 -9.38
CA GLY A 42 -1.26 -29.85 -9.71
C GLY A 42 -1.03 -29.58 -11.19
N GLN A 43 -1.65 -30.39 -12.06
CA GLN A 43 -1.55 -30.20 -13.51
C GLN A 43 -2.09 -28.84 -13.96
N LYS A 44 -3.18 -28.35 -13.35
CA LYS A 44 -3.72 -27.01 -13.68
C LYS A 44 -2.75 -25.89 -13.31
N ILE A 45 -2.14 -25.96 -12.12
CA ILE A 45 -1.15 -24.97 -11.68
C ILE A 45 0.08 -25.01 -12.57
N GLU A 46 0.57 -26.21 -12.93
CA GLU A 46 1.72 -26.36 -13.83
C GLU A 46 1.43 -25.79 -15.23
N ASN A 47 0.25 -26.06 -15.79
CA ASN A 47 -0.17 -25.48 -17.07
C ASN A 47 -0.27 -23.95 -16.99
N PHE A 48 -0.88 -23.43 -15.93
CA PHE A 48 -0.98 -22.00 -15.69
C PHE A 48 0.39 -21.34 -15.56
N HIS A 49 1.34 -21.97 -14.84
CA HIS A 49 2.71 -21.47 -14.78
C HIS A 49 3.36 -21.46 -16.17
N LYS A 50 3.23 -22.55 -16.94
CA LYS A 50 3.79 -22.65 -18.29
C LYS A 50 3.28 -21.57 -19.25
N GLU A 51 2.01 -21.18 -19.14
CA GLU A 51 1.44 -20.08 -19.92
C GLU A 51 2.10 -18.72 -19.62
N HIS A 52 2.62 -18.55 -18.40
CA HIS A 52 3.19 -17.30 -17.91
C HIS A 52 4.72 -17.37 -17.68
N GLU A 53 5.35 -18.50 -18.01
CA GLU A 53 6.74 -18.79 -17.61
C GLU A 53 7.74 -17.73 -18.12
N LYS A 54 7.44 -17.15 -19.29
CA LYS A 54 8.30 -16.16 -19.97
C LYS A 54 8.46 -14.86 -19.19
N THR A 55 7.42 -14.44 -18.48
CA THR A 55 7.43 -13.20 -17.68
C THR A 55 7.55 -13.50 -16.20
N SER A 56 7.48 -14.77 -15.78
CA SER A 56 7.66 -15.19 -14.40
C SER A 56 9.13 -15.16 -13.95
N ALA A 57 9.38 -15.04 -12.64
CA ALA A 57 10.69 -15.23 -12.04
C ALA A 57 10.75 -16.50 -11.20
N GLY A 58 10.43 -16.42 -9.92
CA GLY A 58 10.41 -17.53 -8.98
C GLY A 58 9.11 -17.54 -8.20
N LEU A 59 8.46 -18.71 -8.14
CA LEU A 59 7.17 -18.93 -7.49
C LEU A 59 7.26 -20.13 -6.56
N ALA A 60 6.79 -19.99 -5.32
CA ALA A 60 6.46 -21.09 -4.42
C ALA A 60 4.97 -21.08 -4.14
N ALA A 61 4.28 -22.21 -4.31
CA ALA A 61 2.83 -22.32 -4.14
C ALA A 61 2.43 -23.62 -3.46
N ALA A 62 1.39 -23.54 -2.61
CA ALA A 62 0.77 -24.72 -2.00
C ALA A 62 -0.73 -24.55 -1.82
N VAL A 63 -1.45 -25.67 -1.92
CA VAL A 63 -2.86 -25.84 -1.58
C VAL A 63 -2.95 -26.90 -0.50
N PHE A 64 -3.71 -26.63 0.55
CA PHE A 64 -3.84 -27.51 1.71
C PHE A 64 -5.27 -27.50 2.26
N ASP A 65 -5.60 -28.49 3.08
CA ASP A 65 -6.88 -28.56 3.77
C ASP A 65 -6.80 -28.13 5.25
N LYS A 66 -7.97 -28.08 5.87
CA LYS A 66 -8.20 -27.76 7.29
C LYS A 66 -7.64 -28.80 8.27
N ASP A 67 -7.10 -29.91 7.79
CA ASP A 67 -6.43 -30.91 8.63
C ASP A 67 -4.89 -30.76 8.49
N GLY A 68 -4.44 -29.82 7.66
CA GLY A 68 -3.03 -29.51 7.40
C GLY A 68 -2.43 -30.39 6.31
N GLN A 69 -3.22 -31.24 5.66
CA GLN A 69 -2.74 -32.06 4.54
C GLN A 69 -2.42 -31.15 3.36
N THR A 70 -1.19 -31.25 2.85
CA THR A 70 -0.82 -30.57 1.61
C THR A 70 -1.42 -31.36 0.44
N ILE A 71 -2.37 -30.75 -0.26
CA ILE A 71 -3.01 -31.30 -1.46
C ILE A 71 -2.06 -31.18 -2.65
N TYR A 72 -1.39 -30.04 -2.76
CA TYR A 72 -0.37 -29.79 -3.77
C TYR A 72 0.65 -28.77 -3.27
N GLN A 73 1.92 -28.95 -3.61
CA GLN A 73 2.99 -27.99 -3.38
C GLN A 73 4.02 -28.10 -4.51
N LYS A 74 4.43 -26.98 -5.08
CA LYS A 74 5.53 -26.94 -6.06
C LYS A 74 6.16 -25.57 -6.12
N ASN A 75 7.47 -25.59 -6.41
CA ASN A 75 8.28 -24.41 -6.65
C ASN A 75 8.66 -24.35 -8.13
N PHE A 76 8.70 -23.16 -8.68
CA PHE A 76 9.01 -22.90 -10.09
C PHE A 76 10.01 -21.76 -10.20
N GLY A 77 10.80 -21.79 -11.28
CA GLY A 77 11.67 -20.69 -11.65
C GLY A 77 12.85 -20.47 -10.71
N TYR A 78 13.29 -19.21 -10.55
CA TYR A 78 14.59 -18.89 -9.95
C TYR A 78 14.55 -17.71 -8.97
N MET A 79 15.26 -17.84 -7.85
CA MET A 79 15.62 -16.73 -6.96
C MET A 79 16.70 -15.83 -7.58
N ASP A 80 17.58 -16.40 -8.41
CA ASP A 80 18.54 -15.67 -9.24
C ASP A 80 18.60 -16.29 -10.65
N LYS A 81 18.01 -15.61 -11.65
CA LYS A 81 17.97 -16.04 -13.05
C LYS A 81 19.35 -16.11 -13.69
N GLU A 82 20.26 -15.22 -13.30
CA GLU A 82 21.62 -15.17 -13.85
C GLU A 82 22.43 -16.38 -13.38
N LYS A 83 22.36 -16.68 -12.08
CA LYS A 83 23.04 -17.83 -11.47
C LYS A 83 22.27 -19.15 -11.60
N LYS A 84 21.06 -19.11 -12.15
CA LYS A 84 20.11 -20.24 -12.18
C LYS A 84 19.88 -20.85 -10.80
N LEU A 85 19.83 -20.01 -9.76
CA LEU A 85 19.49 -20.42 -8.40
C LEU A 85 17.99 -20.70 -8.37
N ALA A 86 17.60 -21.99 -8.39
CA ALA A 86 16.21 -22.40 -8.41
C ALA A 86 15.49 -22.01 -7.11
N VAL A 87 14.18 -21.78 -7.19
CA VAL A 87 13.34 -21.70 -5.99
C VAL A 87 13.24 -23.08 -5.35
N ASP A 88 13.47 -23.14 -4.04
CA ASP A 88 13.31 -24.33 -3.22
C ASP A 88 12.59 -24.02 -1.90
N ASP A 89 12.32 -25.03 -1.08
CA ASP A 89 11.61 -24.87 0.19
C ASP A 89 12.42 -24.06 1.23
N ASN A 90 13.71 -23.85 0.97
CA ASN A 90 14.66 -23.12 1.82
C ASN A 90 14.86 -21.66 1.38
N SER A 91 14.30 -21.29 0.23
CA SER A 91 14.36 -19.94 -0.34
C SER A 91 13.57 -18.98 0.54
N VAL A 92 14.06 -17.77 0.67
CA VAL A 92 13.50 -16.75 1.56
C VAL A 92 12.73 -15.71 0.75
N PHE A 93 11.61 -15.28 1.28
CA PHE A 93 10.74 -14.30 0.64
C PHE A 93 10.32 -13.27 1.68
N GLU A 94 10.28 -12.00 1.26
CA GLU A 94 9.68 -10.95 2.07
C GLU A 94 8.14 -11.07 1.97
N TRP A 95 7.47 -11.15 3.11
CA TRP A 95 6.03 -11.35 3.18
C TRP A 95 5.26 -10.11 2.74
N GLY A 96 5.88 -8.94 2.79
CA GLY A 96 5.20 -7.68 2.58
C GLY A 96 4.02 -7.55 3.56
N SER A 97 2.94 -6.93 3.11
CA SER A 97 1.75 -6.70 3.96
C SER A 97 1.08 -7.94 4.55
N ALA A 98 1.37 -9.17 4.12
CA ALA A 98 0.90 -10.36 4.85
C ALA A 98 1.42 -10.40 6.30
N THR A 99 2.53 -9.69 6.60
CA THR A 99 3.05 -9.42 7.95
C THR A 99 1.98 -8.89 8.90
N LYS A 100 1.03 -8.08 8.41
CA LYS A 100 -0.01 -7.46 9.24
C LYS A 100 -0.85 -8.48 10.01
N LEU A 101 -1.00 -9.69 9.49
CA LEU A 101 -1.69 -10.77 10.19
C LEU A 101 -1.00 -11.10 11.54
N THR A 102 0.32 -10.97 11.65
CA THR A 102 1.04 -11.15 12.93
C THR A 102 0.67 -10.08 13.96
N VAL A 103 0.42 -8.85 13.52
CA VAL A 103 -0.06 -7.75 14.38
C VAL A 103 -1.46 -8.06 14.89
N TRP A 104 -2.37 -8.44 13.99
CA TRP A 104 -3.76 -8.70 14.36
C TRP A 104 -3.91 -9.90 15.28
N LEU A 105 -3.13 -10.97 15.06
CA LEU A 105 -3.04 -12.09 15.99
C LEU A 105 -2.52 -11.64 17.37
N SER A 106 -1.47 -10.82 17.41
CA SER A 106 -0.90 -10.32 18.67
C SER A 106 -1.91 -9.47 19.45
N VAL A 107 -2.66 -8.61 18.76
CA VAL A 107 -3.76 -7.85 19.37
C VAL A 107 -4.83 -8.79 19.92
N MET A 108 -5.22 -9.82 19.18
CA MET A 108 -6.23 -10.78 19.64
C MET A 108 -5.75 -11.64 20.80
N GLN A 109 -4.44 -11.94 20.90
CA GLN A 109 -3.85 -12.60 22.07
C GLN A 109 -3.97 -11.71 23.31
N LEU A 110 -3.66 -10.41 23.19
CA LEU A 110 -3.82 -9.47 24.30
C LEU A 110 -5.30 -9.18 24.64
N TRP A 111 -6.18 -9.21 23.64
CA TRP A 111 -7.63 -9.17 23.86
C TRP A 111 -8.12 -10.41 24.61
N GLU A 112 -7.59 -11.58 24.27
CA GLU A 112 -7.89 -12.82 24.97
C GLU A 112 -7.53 -12.75 26.46
N GLU A 113 -6.41 -12.11 26.77
CA GLU A 113 -5.93 -11.86 28.13
C GLU A 113 -6.67 -10.73 28.87
N GLY A 114 -7.61 -10.04 28.21
CA GLY A 114 -8.34 -8.91 28.76
C GLY A 114 -7.49 -7.64 28.92
N LYS A 115 -6.34 -7.56 28.24
CA LYS A 115 -5.42 -6.41 28.28
C LYS A 115 -5.75 -5.35 27.23
N ILE A 116 -6.41 -5.74 26.14
CA ILE A 116 -6.92 -4.84 25.11
C ILE A 116 -8.42 -5.09 24.97
N ASP A 117 -9.22 -4.03 24.97
CA ASP A 117 -10.59 -4.01 24.45
C ASP A 117 -10.59 -3.40 23.04
N LEU A 118 -11.20 -4.11 22.08
CA LEU A 118 -11.23 -3.73 20.67
C LEU A 118 -11.99 -2.43 20.39
N LYS A 119 -12.90 -2.02 21.28
CA LYS A 119 -13.81 -0.87 21.13
C LYS A 119 -13.43 0.32 22.01
N THR A 120 -12.45 0.16 22.89
CA THR A 120 -11.91 1.26 23.70
C THR A 120 -11.05 2.19 22.83
N ASP A 121 -11.00 3.48 23.19
CA ASP A 121 -10.14 4.45 22.51
C ASP A 121 -8.67 4.03 22.64
N ILE A 122 -7.97 3.91 21.51
CA ILE A 122 -6.56 3.52 21.48
C ILE A 122 -5.65 4.48 22.26
N LYS A 123 -6.10 5.72 22.52
CA LYS A 123 -5.36 6.67 23.37
C LYS A 123 -5.11 6.13 24.78
N GLU A 124 -5.96 5.23 25.29
CA GLU A 124 -5.76 4.61 26.61
C GLU A 124 -4.53 3.69 26.65
N TYR A 125 -4.11 3.16 25.50
CA TYR A 125 -2.94 2.29 25.37
C TYR A 125 -1.66 3.05 24.96
N LEU A 126 -1.76 4.35 24.66
CA LEU A 126 -0.67 5.18 24.16
C LEU A 126 -0.17 6.15 25.24
N PRO A 127 1.06 6.71 25.11
CA PRO A 127 1.48 7.78 25.99
C PRO A 127 0.52 8.97 25.88
N LYS A 128 0.41 9.74 26.97
CA LYS A 128 -0.33 10.99 26.94
C LYS A 128 0.22 11.90 25.83
N ASP A 129 -0.69 12.53 25.08
CA ASP A 129 -0.37 13.45 23.98
C ASP A 129 0.45 12.81 22.84
N PHE A 130 0.34 11.50 22.62
CA PHE A 130 1.00 10.84 21.48
C PHE A 130 0.39 11.23 20.13
N LEU A 131 -0.95 11.15 20.02
CA LEU A 131 -1.71 11.61 18.86
C LEU A 131 -2.19 13.05 19.08
N LYS A 132 -1.45 14.03 18.56
CA LYS A 132 -1.62 15.47 18.85
C LYS A 132 -2.51 16.22 17.87
N HIS A 133 -2.71 15.68 16.67
CA HIS A 133 -3.27 16.42 15.53
C HIS A 133 -4.47 15.68 14.92
N LEU A 134 -5.29 15.06 15.76
CA LEU A 134 -6.54 14.44 15.31
C LEU A 134 -7.54 15.54 14.94
N LYS A 135 -8.23 15.34 13.82
CA LYS A 135 -9.22 16.28 13.29
C LYS A 135 -10.61 16.05 13.87
N TYR A 136 -10.91 14.81 14.25
CA TYR A 136 -12.22 14.39 14.74
C TYR A 136 -12.15 14.03 16.23
N ASP A 137 -13.18 14.42 16.98
CA ASP A 137 -13.32 14.09 18.41
C ASP A 137 -13.74 12.63 18.64
N LYS A 138 -14.25 11.97 17.58
CA LYS A 138 -14.65 10.56 17.64
C LYS A 138 -13.43 9.70 18.02
N PRO A 139 -13.54 8.84 19.05
CA PRO A 139 -12.49 7.90 19.41
C PRO A 139 -12.06 7.02 18.25
N ILE A 140 -10.76 6.71 18.19
CA ILE A 140 -10.23 5.68 17.29
C ILE A 140 -10.14 4.40 18.10
N THR A 141 -10.77 3.33 17.66
CA THR A 141 -10.73 2.03 18.33
C THR A 141 -9.69 1.10 17.70
N MET A 142 -9.32 0.02 18.38
CA MET A 142 -8.46 -1.00 17.77
C MET A 142 -9.15 -1.65 16.56
N LEU A 143 -10.48 -1.77 16.59
CA LEU A 143 -11.27 -2.22 15.45
C LEU A 143 -11.15 -1.29 14.24
N ASP A 144 -11.09 0.04 14.46
CA ASP A 144 -10.83 1.00 13.38
C ASP A 144 -9.41 0.83 12.79
N LEU A 145 -8.42 0.46 13.60
CA LEU A 145 -7.07 0.16 13.08
C LEU A 145 -7.09 -1.13 12.24
N MET A 146 -7.72 -2.20 12.74
CA MET A 146 -7.85 -3.49 12.06
C MET A 146 -8.63 -3.39 10.74
N ASN A 147 -9.69 -2.58 10.71
CA ASN A 147 -10.50 -2.36 9.51
C ASN A 147 -9.87 -1.35 8.53
N HIS A 148 -8.74 -0.74 8.87
CA HIS A 148 -8.17 0.40 8.14
C HIS A 148 -9.17 1.57 7.97
N GLN A 149 -9.88 1.90 9.06
CA GLN A 149 -10.92 2.94 9.12
C GLN A 149 -10.61 4.05 10.13
N ALA A 150 -9.40 4.13 10.67
CA ALA A 150 -8.99 5.21 11.58
C ALA A 150 -8.90 6.61 10.92
N GLY A 151 -8.88 6.65 9.59
CA GLY A 151 -8.98 7.87 8.79
C GLY A 151 -7.68 8.65 8.60
N PHE A 152 -6.54 8.07 8.96
CA PHE A 152 -5.22 8.63 8.68
C PHE A 152 -4.89 8.60 7.19
N ASP A 153 -4.20 9.65 6.72
CA ASP A 153 -3.58 9.70 5.39
C ASP A 153 -2.46 8.67 5.24
N GLU A 154 -2.04 8.44 4.00
CA GLU A 154 -0.81 7.69 3.72
C GLU A 154 0.42 8.47 4.19
N THR A 155 1.44 7.76 4.64
CA THR A 155 2.74 8.32 5.01
C THR A 155 3.83 7.82 4.07
N PRO A 156 4.80 8.69 3.71
CA PRO A 156 6.04 8.21 3.11
C PRO A 156 6.67 7.12 3.98
N LEU A 157 7.06 6.02 3.35
CA LEU A 157 7.62 4.87 4.06
C LEU A 157 9.12 5.08 4.24
N ASN A 158 9.57 4.99 5.50
CA ASN A 158 10.99 5.15 5.86
C ASN A 158 11.74 3.82 5.72
N THR A 159 13.02 3.91 5.34
CA THR A 159 13.88 2.76 5.14
C THR A 159 15.25 3.00 5.79
N GLY A 160 15.69 2.05 6.63
CA GLY A 160 17.04 1.98 7.19
C GLY A 160 17.39 3.10 8.18
N THR A 161 16.44 3.61 8.96
CA THR A 161 16.68 4.72 9.90
C THR A 161 17.32 4.33 11.22
N GLY A 162 17.12 3.08 11.66
CA GLY A 162 17.52 2.62 13.00
C GLY A 162 16.74 3.24 14.15
N LYS A 163 15.62 3.93 13.87
CA LYS A 163 14.72 4.50 14.89
C LYS A 163 13.81 3.44 15.49
N SER A 164 13.38 3.66 16.73
CA SER A 164 12.33 2.87 17.38
C SER A 164 10.96 3.08 16.71
N LEU A 165 10.02 2.13 16.90
CA LEU A 165 8.64 2.31 16.43
C LEU A 165 7.99 3.56 17.01
N GLU A 166 8.25 3.86 18.29
CA GLU A 166 7.74 5.07 18.93
C GLU A 166 8.17 6.34 18.19
N GLU A 167 9.46 6.45 17.84
CA GLU A 167 10.00 7.62 17.15
C GLU A 167 9.46 7.76 15.73
N LEU A 168 9.26 6.63 15.04
CA LEU A 168 8.68 6.60 13.69
C LEU A 168 7.19 6.94 13.69
N LEU A 169 6.45 6.57 14.74
CA LEU A 169 5.00 6.78 14.81
C LEU A 169 4.61 8.17 15.35
N LYS A 170 5.58 8.92 15.92
CA LYS A 170 5.40 10.32 16.32
C LYS A 170 5.15 11.27 15.14
N SER A 171 5.58 10.93 13.93
CA SER A 171 5.17 11.62 12.70
C SER A 171 3.75 11.21 12.33
N GLN A 172 2.79 11.69 13.12
CA GLN A 172 1.38 11.38 12.96
C GLN A 172 0.86 11.93 11.62
N PRO A 173 0.35 11.08 10.71
CA PRO A 173 -0.31 11.52 9.50
C PRO A 173 -1.56 12.36 9.81
N ALA A 174 -1.92 13.23 8.86
CA ALA A 174 -3.18 13.96 8.94
C ALA A 174 -4.36 12.99 8.99
N GLN A 175 -5.41 13.33 9.76
CA GLN A 175 -6.64 12.55 9.80
C GLN A 175 -7.65 13.15 8.81
N THR A 176 -7.74 12.59 7.62
CA THR A 176 -8.64 13.07 6.56
C THR A 176 -10.08 12.62 6.77
N TYR A 177 -10.28 11.38 7.20
CA TYR A 177 -11.61 10.79 7.35
C TYR A 177 -11.98 10.62 8.82
N GLU A 178 -13.28 10.73 9.10
CA GLU A 178 -13.79 10.43 10.44
C GLU A 178 -13.63 8.91 10.73
N PRO A 179 -13.17 8.52 11.94
CA PRO A 179 -13.00 7.12 12.31
C PRO A 179 -14.23 6.25 12.05
N GLY A 180 -14.02 5.05 11.51
CA GLY A 180 -15.07 4.06 11.21
C GLY A 180 -15.86 4.33 9.93
N THR A 181 -15.51 5.36 9.15
CA THR A 181 -16.36 5.79 8.02
C THR A 181 -15.80 5.45 6.63
N VAL A 182 -14.48 5.52 6.39
CA VAL A 182 -13.86 5.18 5.10
C VAL A 182 -12.82 4.09 5.33
N THR A 183 -12.86 3.03 4.53
CA THR A 183 -11.75 2.08 4.44
C THR A 183 -10.67 2.68 3.54
N SER A 184 -9.56 3.08 4.17
CA SER A 184 -8.36 3.60 3.51
C SER A 184 -7.16 2.83 4.06
N TYR A 185 -6.60 1.95 3.23
CA TYR A 185 -5.52 1.06 3.64
C TYR A 185 -4.35 1.87 4.23
N SER A 186 -3.97 1.54 5.46
CA SER A 186 -3.00 2.33 6.23
C SER A 186 -1.94 1.45 6.87
N ASN A 187 -0.68 1.68 6.47
CA ASN A 187 0.47 1.06 7.14
C ASN A 187 0.72 1.68 8.51
N TYR A 188 0.48 2.99 8.65
CA TYR A 188 0.60 3.70 9.93
C TYR A 188 -0.34 3.09 10.97
N SER A 189 -1.61 2.84 10.64
CA SER A 189 -2.56 2.21 11.58
C SER A 189 -2.10 0.84 12.06
N THR A 190 -1.55 0.00 11.17
CA THR A 190 -1.05 -1.32 11.55
C THR A 190 0.22 -1.24 12.39
N ALA A 191 1.16 -0.35 12.04
CA ALA A 191 2.35 -0.13 12.84
C ALA A 191 2.01 0.45 14.22
N LEU A 192 1.01 1.32 14.31
CA LEU A 192 0.48 1.84 15.58
C LEU A 192 -0.10 0.73 16.45
N ALA A 193 -0.84 -0.22 15.86
CA ALA A 193 -1.31 -1.41 16.58
C ALA A 193 -0.14 -2.30 17.06
N GLY A 194 0.91 -2.48 16.24
CA GLY A 194 2.14 -3.16 16.66
C GLY A 194 2.82 -2.47 17.84
N TYR A 195 2.92 -1.14 17.83
CA TYR A 195 3.45 -0.37 18.97
C TYR A 195 2.55 -0.47 20.22
N ILE A 196 1.23 -0.51 20.07
CA ILE A 196 0.31 -0.77 21.19
C ILE A 196 0.58 -2.15 21.79
N VAL A 197 0.83 -3.18 20.97
CA VAL A 197 1.25 -4.50 21.46
C VAL A 197 2.53 -4.38 22.31
N GLU A 198 3.57 -3.65 21.85
CA GLU A 198 4.80 -3.45 22.64
C GLU A 198 4.53 -2.86 24.01
N ARG A 199 3.67 -1.84 24.02
CA ARG A 199 3.35 -1.06 25.21
C ARG A 199 2.56 -1.85 26.25
N ILE A 200 1.64 -2.69 25.78
CA ILE A 200 0.75 -3.45 26.65
C ILE A 200 1.38 -4.77 27.09
N SER A 201 2.21 -5.39 26.25
CA SER A 201 2.95 -6.61 26.60
C SER A 201 4.21 -6.32 27.42
N GLY A 202 4.85 -5.17 27.22
CA GLY A 202 6.16 -4.84 27.77
C GLY A 202 7.33 -5.49 27.02
N GLN A 203 7.09 -6.04 25.82
CA GLN A 203 8.10 -6.67 24.96
C GLN A 203 8.26 -5.89 23.66
N ASP A 204 9.47 -5.85 23.09
CA ASP A 204 9.65 -5.39 21.70
C ASP A 204 8.77 -6.23 20.76
N PHE A 205 8.15 -5.62 19.73
CA PHE A 205 7.10 -6.28 18.95
C PHE A 205 7.65 -7.50 18.20
N ALA A 206 8.87 -7.40 17.67
CA ALA A 206 9.56 -8.54 17.08
C ALA A 206 9.73 -9.70 18.07
N ALA A 207 10.17 -9.42 19.30
CA ALA A 207 10.32 -10.44 20.33
C ALA A 207 8.97 -11.08 20.70
N TYR A 208 7.92 -10.26 20.84
CA TYR A 208 6.55 -10.75 21.10
C TYR A 208 6.08 -11.71 20.01
N VAL A 209 6.22 -11.34 18.73
CA VAL A 209 5.82 -12.21 17.61
C VAL A 209 6.65 -13.50 17.57
N HIS A 210 7.95 -13.43 17.85
CA HIS A 210 8.80 -14.61 17.95
C HIS A 210 8.29 -15.58 19.02
N GLU A 211 8.07 -15.09 20.24
CA GLU A 211 7.65 -15.90 21.39
C GLU A 211 6.22 -16.44 21.25
N HIS A 212 5.30 -15.61 20.77
CA HIS A 212 3.87 -15.92 20.81
C HIS A 212 3.28 -16.41 19.49
N ILE A 213 4.01 -16.33 18.38
CA ILE A 213 3.53 -16.77 17.05
C ILE A 213 4.54 -17.71 16.39
N PHE A 214 5.80 -17.28 16.19
CA PHE A 214 6.74 -18.08 15.39
C PHE A 214 7.19 -19.35 16.13
N GLN A 215 7.58 -19.25 17.41
CA GLN A 215 8.01 -20.39 18.21
C GLN A 215 6.91 -21.45 18.40
N PRO A 216 5.64 -21.10 18.78
CA PRO A 216 4.57 -22.09 18.91
C PRO A 216 4.25 -22.84 17.61
N LEU A 217 4.52 -22.20 16.47
CA LEU A 217 4.30 -22.77 15.13
C LEU A 217 5.53 -23.49 14.56
N GLY A 218 6.68 -23.44 15.24
CA GLY A 218 7.94 -24.02 14.77
C GLY A 218 8.50 -23.31 13.53
N MET A 219 8.34 -22.00 13.46
CA MET A 219 8.81 -21.16 12.35
C MET A 219 10.24 -20.64 12.62
N GLU A 220 11.22 -21.53 12.53
CA GLU A 220 12.62 -21.26 12.90
C GLU A 220 13.37 -20.38 11.89
N HIS A 221 12.83 -20.20 10.68
CA HIS A 221 13.44 -19.45 9.58
C HIS A 221 12.55 -18.29 9.14
N THR A 222 12.13 -17.48 10.11
CA THR A 222 11.38 -16.24 9.91
C THR A 222 12.00 -15.11 10.75
N ALA A 223 12.20 -13.95 10.13
CA ALA A 223 12.69 -12.71 10.71
C ALA A 223 11.58 -11.65 10.67
N LEU A 224 11.62 -10.67 11.56
CA LEU A 224 10.69 -9.54 11.60
C LEU A 224 11.40 -8.18 11.65
N LEU A 225 12.65 -8.10 12.11
CA LEU A 225 13.35 -6.81 12.18
C LEU A 225 13.67 -6.26 10.79
N PRO A 226 13.72 -4.91 10.61
CA PRO A 226 14.05 -4.26 9.33
C PRO A 226 15.34 -4.78 8.66
N ASP A 227 16.37 -5.05 9.45
CA ASP A 227 17.68 -5.52 9.00
C ASP A 227 17.84 -7.05 9.04
N LEU A 228 16.76 -7.76 9.39
CA LEU A 228 16.70 -9.22 9.55
C LEU A 228 17.69 -9.77 10.59
N SER A 229 18.20 -8.93 11.50
CA SER A 229 19.22 -9.30 12.47
C SER A 229 18.73 -10.31 13.53
N ASP A 230 17.42 -10.44 13.69
CA ASP A 230 16.76 -11.42 14.56
C ASP A 230 16.78 -12.85 14.00
N ASN A 231 17.21 -13.06 12.75
CA ASN A 231 17.43 -14.39 12.20
C ASN A 231 18.57 -14.42 11.16
N THR A 232 19.73 -14.94 11.55
CA THR A 232 20.93 -14.95 10.69
C THR A 232 20.77 -15.78 9.43
N TYR A 233 20.06 -16.91 9.50
CA TYR A 233 19.80 -17.73 8.32
C TYR A 233 19.01 -16.95 7.26
N VAL A 234 17.93 -16.30 7.69
CA VAL A 234 17.05 -15.50 6.82
C VAL A 234 17.82 -14.34 6.20
N ARG A 235 18.58 -13.60 7.02
CA ARG A 235 19.42 -12.49 6.57
C ARG A 235 20.42 -12.91 5.51
N ASP A 236 21.16 -14.00 5.77
CA ASP A 236 22.25 -14.44 4.89
C ASP A 236 21.69 -15.02 3.57
N LYS A 237 20.56 -15.75 3.63
CA LYS A 237 19.84 -16.21 2.44
C LYS A 237 19.35 -15.05 1.59
N ARG A 238 18.69 -14.08 2.22
CA ARG A 238 18.09 -12.94 1.53
C ARG A 238 19.13 -12.10 0.77
N GLN A 239 20.37 -11.98 1.26
CA GLN A 239 21.47 -11.30 0.57
C GLN A 239 21.84 -11.94 -0.77
N GLY A 240 21.59 -13.24 -0.96
CA GLY A 240 21.88 -13.98 -2.18
C GLY A 240 20.76 -13.95 -3.23
N GLU A 241 19.61 -13.35 -2.91
CA GLU A 241 18.37 -13.46 -3.69
C GLU A 241 18.02 -12.14 -4.39
N LYS A 242 17.48 -12.25 -5.61
CA LYS A 242 17.11 -11.12 -6.47
C LYS A 242 15.60 -11.09 -6.71
N THR A 243 15.09 -9.92 -7.07
CA THR A 243 13.70 -9.71 -7.45
C THR A 243 13.60 -9.13 -8.86
N TYR A 244 12.41 -9.28 -9.45
CA TYR A 244 12.18 -8.94 -10.86
C TYR A 244 10.93 -8.08 -11.03
N ASP A 245 10.83 -7.36 -12.14
CA ASP A 245 9.62 -6.66 -12.53
C ASP A 245 8.59 -7.65 -13.14
N THR A 246 7.41 -7.15 -13.52
CA THR A 246 6.34 -7.94 -14.13
C THR A 246 6.67 -8.46 -15.53
N ASN A 247 7.74 -7.98 -16.16
CA ASN A 247 8.26 -8.47 -17.43
C ASN A 247 9.41 -9.46 -17.23
N GLY A 248 9.79 -9.74 -15.98
CA GLY A 248 10.85 -10.68 -15.63
C GLY A 248 12.26 -10.09 -15.71
N ASN A 249 12.43 -8.77 -15.85
CA ASN A 249 13.72 -8.09 -15.79
C ASN A 249 14.17 -7.90 -14.35
N LEU A 250 15.49 -7.86 -14.11
CA LEU A 250 16.04 -7.57 -12.78
C LEU A 250 15.50 -6.23 -12.26
N TYR A 251 14.89 -6.26 -11.07
CA TYR A 251 14.38 -5.07 -10.40
C TYR A 251 15.33 -4.62 -9.30
N LEU A 252 15.57 -5.47 -8.29
CA LEU A 252 16.49 -5.21 -7.19
C LEU A 252 17.28 -6.46 -6.81
N ASP A 253 18.50 -6.25 -6.34
CA ASP A 253 19.44 -7.27 -5.89
C ASP A 253 19.83 -7.10 -4.41
N LYS A 254 19.06 -6.29 -3.68
CA LYS A 254 19.32 -5.94 -2.28
C LYS A 254 18.05 -5.86 -1.45
N LEU A 255 18.22 -5.96 -0.14
CA LEU A 255 17.18 -5.67 0.84
C LEU A 255 16.87 -4.16 0.85
N LEU A 256 15.59 -3.82 0.96
CA LEU A 256 15.12 -2.48 1.31
C LEU A 256 14.32 -2.58 2.60
N PRO A 257 14.92 -2.24 3.77
CA PRO A 257 14.26 -2.35 5.07
C PRO A 257 12.99 -1.50 5.15
N ALA A 258 11.90 -2.05 5.67
CA ALA A 258 10.71 -1.29 6.05
C ALA A 258 10.78 -0.94 7.54
N ASP A 259 10.97 0.34 7.87
CA ASP A 259 11.22 0.76 9.26
C ASP A 259 9.98 0.64 10.14
N ILE A 260 8.78 0.91 9.61
CA ILE A 260 7.51 0.56 10.27
C ILE A 260 7.22 -0.93 10.07
N TYR A 261 8.16 -1.75 10.53
CA TYR A 261 8.28 -3.17 10.25
C TYR A 261 7.05 -4.03 10.55
N PRO A 262 6.19 -3.74 11.56
CA PRO A 262 4.95 -4.48 11.78
C PRO A 262 4.00 -4.44 10.57
N ALA A 263 4.13 -3.42 9.71
CA ALA A 263 3.27 -3.28 8.54
C ALA A 263 3.70 -4.18 7.36
N GLY A 264 4.93 -4.70 7.30
CA GLY A 264 5.36 -5.38 6.08
C GLY A 264 6.70 -6.09 6.02
N GLN A 265 7.43 -6.24 7.12
CA GLN A 265 8.83 -6.68 7.10
C GLN A 265 9.05 -8.19 7.27
N ALA A 266 8.05 -8.96 7.74
CA ALA A 266 8.26 -10.38 8.00
C ALA A 266 8.89 -11.04 6.77
N THR A 267 9.95 -11.80 6.97
CA THR A 267 10.75 -12.37 5.90
C THR A 267 11.12 -13.78 6.32
N GLY A 268 10.82 -14.77 5.49
CA GLY A 268 11.04 -16.15 5.90
C GLY A 268 10.89 -17.13 4.75
N THR A 269 11.04 -18.41 5.08
CA THR A 269 10.93 -19.49 4.09
C THR A 269 9.48 -19.74 3.69
N PHE A 270 9.31 -20.36 2.51
CA PHE A 270 7.99 -20.83 2.09
C PHE A 270 7.39 -21.84 3.07
N ALA A 271 8.22 -22.71 3.66
CA ALA A 271 7.78 -23.70 4.65
C ALA A 271 7.15 -23.04 5.88
N ASP A 272 7.77 -21.99 6.42
CA ASP A 272 7.25 -21.27 7.58
C ASP A 272 6.00 -20.46 7.26
N PHE A 273 5.95 -19.80 6.11
CA PHE A 273 4.76 -19.09 5.65
C PHE A 273 3.57 -20.05 5.46
N LYS A 274 3.80 -21.24 4.91
CA LYS A 274 2.79 -22.30 4.80
C LYS A 274 2.32 -22.78 6.18
N ARG A 275 3.23 -23.02 7.13
CA ARG A 275 2.87 -23.41 8.51
C ARG A 275 1.99 -22.36 9.18
N PHE A 276 2.33 -21.08 9.01
CA PHE A 276 1.54 -19.97 9.50
C PHE A 276 0.11 -19.99 8.92
N ALA A 277 -0.03 -20.12 7.60
CA ALA A 277 -1.33 -20.19 6.95
C ALA A 277 -2.14 -21.43 7.33
N GLN A 278 -1.49 -22.59 7.51
CA GLN A 278 -2.13 -23.81 7.99
C GLN A 278 -2.65 -23.64 9.42
N ALA A 279 -1.87 -23.04 10.32
CA ALA A 279 -2.31 -22.79 11.70
C ALA A 279 -3.53 -21.86 11.77
N LEU A 280 -3.59 -20.84 10.91
CA LEU A 280 -4.75 -19.95 10.77
C LEU A 280 -6.00 -20.71 10.32
N LEU A 281 -5.91 -21.55 9.29
CA LEU A 281 -7.07 -22.33 8.81
C LEU A 281 -7.55 -23.34 9.86
N ARG A 282 -6.59 -24.00 10.52
CA ARG A 282 -6.84 -25.05 11.53
C ARG A 282 -7.35 -24.50 12.85
N LYS A 283 -7.18 -23.19 13.10
CA LYS A 283 -7.53 -22.53 14.36
C LYS A 283 -6.83 -23.16 15.56
N GLU A 284 -5.52 -23.43 15.43
CA GLU A 284 -4.74 -24.10 16.49
C GLU A 284 -3.51 -23.29 16.93
N LYS A 285 -3.04 -23.58 18.15
CA LYS A 285 -1.77 -23.14 18.77
C LYS A 285 -1.61 -21.65 19.09
N LEU A 286 -2.35 -20.76 18.44
CA LEU A 286 -2.15 -19.31 18.59
C LEU A 286 -3.04 -18.65 19.66
N PHE A 287 -4.18 -19.25 19.99
CA PHE A 287 -5.07 -18.79 21.06
C PHE A 287 -5.47 -19.95 21.97
N LYS A 288 -5.76 -19.63 23.23
CA LYS A 288 -6.19 -20.60 24.25
C LYS A 288 -7.69 -20.83 24.21
N ARG A 289 -8.47 -19.82 23.81
CA ARG A 289 -9.93 -19.85 23.82
C ARG A 289 -10.50 -19.95 22.40
N PRO A 290 -11.39 -20.91 22.12
CA PRO A 290 -12.10 -21.01 20.83
C PRO A 290 -12.87 -19.73 20.47
N GLU A 291 -13.36 -19.00 21.47
CA GLU A 291 -14.07 -17.73 21.30
C GLU A 291 -13.19 -16.67 20.61
N THR A 292 -11.90 -16.67 20.87
CA THR A 292 -10.95 -15.74 20.24
C THR A 292 -10.82 -16.01 18.74
N TRP A 293 -10.83 -17.28 18.33
CA TRP A 293 -10.88 -17.65 16.92
C TRP A 293 -12.20 -17.25 16.25
N ASN A 294 -13.32 -17.44 16.96
CA ASN A 294 -14.63 -17.06 16.44
C ASN A 294 -14.74 -15.54 16.29
N GLU A 295 -14.22 -14.77 17.25
CA GLU A 295 -14.18 -13.32 17.17
C GLU A 295 -13.27 -12.86 16.01
N LEU A 296 -12.03 -13.37 15.93
CA LEU A 296 -11.08 -12.96 14.88
C LEU A 296 -11.67 -13.07 13.46
N TYR A 297 -12.45 -14.11 13.20
CA TYR A 297 -13.03 -14.34 11.87
C TYR A 297 -14.45 -13.81 11.68
N GLN A 298 -15.01 -13.09 12.67
CA GLN A 298 -16.26 -12.38 12.47
C GLN A 298 -16.09 -11.19 11.53
N THR A 299 -17.10 -10.94 10.70
CA THR A 299 -17.15 -9.76 9.84
C THR A 299 -17.22 -8.49 10.68
N THR A 300 -16.24 -7.61 10.49
CA THR A 300 -16.11 -6.34 11.22
C THR A 300 -16.35 -5.13 10.32
N SER A 301 -16.29 -5.30 9.02
CA SER A 301 -16.60 -4.28 8.03
C SER A 301 -17.27 -4.90 6.81
N THR A 302 -18.27 -4.21 6.26
CA THR A 302 -19.00 -4.63 5.06
C THR A 302 -18.97 -3.54 4.01
N PHE A 303 -19.33 -3.92 2.78
CA PHE A 303 -19.82 -2.96 1.79
C PHE A 303 -21.10 -2.29 2.28
N SER A 304 -21.44 -1.16 1.68
CA SER A 304 -22.57 -0.32 2.12
C SER A 304 -23.93 -1.00 1.96
N ASP A 305 -24.05 -1.96 1.03
CA ASP A 305 -25.24 -2.81 0.89
C ASP A 305 -25.35 -3.92 1.94
N LYS A 306 -24.30 -4.08 2.77
CA LYS A 306 -24.15 -5.11 3.81
C LYS A 306 -24.19 -6.54 3.30
N ALA A 307 -24.17 -6.76 1.99
CA ALA A 307 -24.29 -8.09 1.39
C ALA A 307 -22.94 -8.82 1.34
N VAL A 308 -21.84 -8.06 1.28
CA VAL A 308 -20.48 -8.59 1.19
C VAL A 308 -19.63 -8.02 2.32
N ALA A 309 -18.90 -8.90 3.00
CA ALA A 309 -17.90 -8.51 3.98
C ALA A 309 -16.68 -7.91 3.27
N LYS A 310 -16.06 -6.90 3.88
CA LYS A 310 -14.76 -6.36 3.44
C LYS A 310 -13.63 -6.90 4.28
N ASN A 311 -13.85 -6.98 5.59
CA ASN A 311 -12.82 -7.23 6.56
C ASN A 311 -13.37 -8.02 7.76
N ALA A 312 -12.51 -8.86 8.34
CA ALA A 312 -12.72 -9.58 9.58
C ALA A 312 -11.45 -9.43 10.44
N HIS A 313 -11.45 -8.46 11.37
CA HIS A 313 -10.33 -8.15 12.28
C HIS A 313 -8.94 -8.12 11.60
N GLY A 314 -8.85 -7.47 10.45
CA GLY A 314 -7.63 -7.31 9.68
C GLY A 314 -7.39 -8.36 8.59
N PHE A 315 -8.23 -9.40 8.52
CA PHE A 315 -8.31 -10.28 7.35
C PHE A 315 -9.19 -9.65 6.30
N TRP A 316 -8.66 -9.51 5.09
CA TRP A 316 -9.44 -9.06 3.96
C TRP A 316 -10.31 -10.17 3.41
N VAL A 317 -11.48 -9.77 2.89
CA VAL A 317 -12.41 -10.69 2.26
C VAL A 317 -12.37 -10.51 0.74
N THR A 318 -12.10 -11.60 0.05
CA THR A 318 -12.31 -11.72 -1.39
C THR A 318 -13.52 -12.61 -1.62
N GLU A 319 -14.52 -12.09 -2.31
CA GLU A 319 -15.78 -12.79 -2.51
C GLU A 319 -15.76 -13.59 -3.81
N TYR A 320 -15.93 -14.90 -3.71
CA TYR A 320 -16.09 -15.83 -4.83
C TYR A 320 -17.55 -16.26 -4.97
N GLU A 321 -17.94 -16.78 -6.13
CA GLU A 321 -19.27 -17.39 -6.32
C GLU A 321 -19.52 -18.56 -5.35
N THR A 322 -18.44 -19.16 -4.83
CA THR A 322 -18.45 -20.29 -3.89
C THR A 322 -18.55 -19.86 -2.43
N GLY A 323 -18.15 -18.62 -2.11
CA GLY A 323 -18.16 -18.04 -0.77
C GLY A 323 -17.06 -17.00 -0.53
N ALA A 324 -17.02 -16.50 0.70
CA ALA A 324 -16.02 -15.54 1.17
C ALA A 324 -14.68 -16.24 1.47
N ILE A 325 -13.60 -15.68 0.95
CA ILE A 325 -12.22 -16.14 1.18
C ILE A 325 -11.51 -15.09 2.01
N LEU A 326 -11.05 -15.48 3.20
CA LEU A 326 -10.33 -14.60 4.12
C LEU A 326 -8.83 -14.71 3.87
N GLY A 327 -8.12 -13.60 3.97
CA GLY A 327 -6.68 -13.63 3.76
C GLY A 327 -6.02 -12.28 3.79
N HIS A 328 -4.78 -12.26 3.34
CA HIS A 328 -4.05 -11.02 3.13
C HIS A 328 -2.96 -11.25 2.08
N GLY A 329 -2.85 -10.33 1.12
CA GLY A 329 -1.75 -10.28 0.15
C GLY A 329 -0.63 -9.35 0.61
N GLY A 330 0.57 -9.53 0.11
CA GLY A 330 1.70 -8.68 0.48
C GLY A 330 2.52 -8.26 -0.72
N TYR A 331 2.96 -7.01 -0.73
CA TYR A 331 4.00 -6.52 -1.63
C TYR A 331 5.11 -5.92 -0.80
N SER A 332 6.34 -6.35 -1.04
CA SER A 332 7.52 -5.76 -0.40
C SER A 332 8.16 -4.72 -1.32
N PHE A 333 8.87 -3.74 -0.74
CA PHE A 333 9.59 -2.74 -1.53
C PHE A 333 10.69 -3.33 -2.38
N ALA A 334 11.31 -4.40 -1.88
CA ALA A 334 12.34 -5.10 -2.63
C ALA A 334 11.77 -5.82 -3.85
N GLY A 335 10.45 -6.04 -3.93
CA GLY A 335 9.80 -6.64 -5.09
C GLY A 335 9.41 -8.10 -4.90
N PHE A 336 9.00 -8.47 -3.68
CA PHE A 336 8.31 -9.74 -3.44
C PHE A 336 6.80 -9.54 -3.39
N SER A 337 6.07 -10.59 -3.76
CA SER A 337 4.62 -10.67 -3.68
C SER A 337 4.21 -11.94 -2.95
N THR A 338 3.22 -11.86 -2.06
CA THR A 338 2.70 -13.02 -1.33
C THR A 338 1.18 -13.01 -1.25
N LEU A 339 0.59 -14.17 -1.00
CA LEU A 339 -0.83 -14.30 -0.71
C LEU A 339 -1.08 -15.43 0.28
N ILE A 340 -1.96 -15.18 1.25
CA ILE A 340 -2.68 -16.20 2.01
C ILE A 340 -4.16 -16.10 1.64
N SER A 341 -4.80 -17.25 1.36
CA SER A 341 -6.23 -17.36 1.09
C SER A 341 -6.81 -18.56 1.83
N LEU A 342 -7.83 -18.32 2.65
CA LEU A 342 -8.43 -19.28 3.58
C LEU A 342 -9.94 -19.33 3.37
N ASP A 343 -10.44 -20.50 2.94
CA ASP A 343 -11.85 -20.82 2.86
C ASP A 343 -12.27 -21.68 4.05
N PHE A 344 -12.88 -21.06 5.06
CA PHE A 344 -13.38 -21.78 6.23
C PHE A 344 -14.63 -22.62 5.94
N LYS A 345 -15.35 -22.36 4.83
CA LYS A 345 -16.55 -23.10 4.46
C LYS A 345 -16.19 -24.46 3.87
N SER A 346 -15.23 -24.51 2.94
CA SER A 346 -14.73 -25.77 2.37
C SER A 346 -13.58 -26.39 3.17
N GLY A 347 -12.93 -25.60 4.03
CA GLY A 347 -11.73 -26.03 4.74
C GLY A 347 -10.52 -26.10 3.83
N ILE A 348 -10.41 -25.22 2.82
CA ILE A 348 -9.28 -25.17 1.88
C ILE A 348 -8.49 -23.89 2.06
N GLY A 349 -7.16 -24.01 2.08
CA GLY A 349 -6.24 -22.90 2.09
C GLY A 349 -5.28 -22.94 0.90
N MET A 350 -4.78 -21.77 0.53
CA MET A 350 -3.75 -21.61 -0.49
C MET A 350 -2.76 -20.52 -0.07
N VAL A 351 -1.48 -20.75 -0.38
CA VAL A 351 -0.41 -19.75 -0.25
C VAL A 351 0.42 -19.63 -1.51
N THR A 352 0.88 -18.41 -1.80
CA THR A 352 1.89 -18.13 -2.82
C THR A 352 2.94 -17.17 -2.31
N MET A 353 4.18 -17.35 -2.76
CA MET A 353 5.28 -16.40 -2.61
C MET A 353 6.00 -16.28 -3.95
N VAL A 354 6.25 -15.04 -4.38
CA VAL A 354 6.83 -14.72 -5.69
C VAL A 354 7.88 -13.64 -5.52
N ASN A 355 9.04 -13.75 -6.18
CA ASN A 355 10.08 -12.71 -6.18
C ASN A 355 9.89 -11.70 -7.34
N GLN A 356 8.64 -11.26 -7.54
CA GLN A 356 8.30 -10.23 -8.53
C GLN A 356 7.49 -9.11 -7.90
N ARG A 357 7.82 -7.86 -8.28
CA ARG A 357 7.11 -6.67 -7.83
C ARG A 357 5.74 -6.59 -8.50
N GLU A 358 4.72 -6.18 -7.73
CA GLU A 358 3.36 -5.91 -8.22
C GLU A 358 2.79 -7.09 -9.02
N GLU A 359 3.11 -8.29 -8.57
CA GLU A 359 2.71 -9.51 -9.24
C GLU A 359 1.21 -9.75 -9.05
N ALA A 360 0.50 -9.92 -10.17
CA ALA A 360 -0.95 -10.09 -10.20
C ALA A 360 -1.40 -11.44 -10.79
N THR A 361 -0.57 -12.05 -11.63
CA THR A 361 -0.88 -13.30 -12.33
C THR A 361 -1.03 -14.46 -11.35
N TYR A 362 -0.08 -14.65 -10.45
CA TYR A 362 -0.12 -15.70 -9.43
C TYR A 362 -0.90 -15.27 -8.20
N SER A 363 -0.79 -14.01 -7.79
CA SER A 363 -1.44 -13.49 -6.59
C SER A 363 -2.95 -13.29 -6.75
N PHE A 364 -3.47 -13.09 -7.98
CA PHE A 364 -4.92 -12.98 -8.21
C PHE A 364 -5.47 -14.01 -9.19
N GLY A 365 -4.68 -14.53 -10.12
CA GLY A 365 -5.14 -15.51 -11.10
C GLY A 365 -5.12 -16.96 -10.58
N LEU A 366 -4.02 -17.39 -9.95
CA LEU A 366 -3.88 -18.78 -9.45
C LEU A 366 -4.99 -19.16 -8.43
N PRO A 367 -5.40 -18.29 -7.48
CA PRO A 367 -6.51 -18.59 -6.58
C PRO A 367 -7.81 -18.98 -7.28
N ASP A 368 -8.07 -18.50 -8.49
CA ASP A 368 -9.30 -18.82 -9.23
C ASP A 368 -9.35 -20.30 -9.66
N LEU A 369 -8.19 -20.94 -9.81
CA LEU A 369 -8.10 -22.39 -10.06
C LEU A 369 -8.52 -23.22 -8.85
N VAL A 370 -8.42 -22.64 -7.64
CA VAL A 370 -8.76 -23.30 -6.37
C VAL A 370 -10.17 -22.93 -5.92
N PHE A 371 -10.50 -21.65 -5.89
CA PHE A 371 -11.73 -21.13 -5.30
C PHE A 371 -12.86 -20.88 -6.32
N GLY A 372 -12.55 -20.86 -7.62
CA GLY A 372 -13.51 -20.67 -8.71
C GLY A 372 -13.54 -19.22 -9.19
N LYS A 373 -14.71 -18.74 -9.62
CA LYS A 373 -14.85 -17.38 -10.14
C LYS A 373 -15.11 -16.37 -9.03
N LYS A 374 -14.43 -15.23 -9.08
CA LYS A 374 -14.72 -14.09 -8.19
C LYS A 374 -16.11 -13.52 -8.50
N LYS A 375 -16.84 -13.15 -7.44
CA LYS A 375 -18.14 -12.47 -7.55
C LYS A 375 -17.95 -11.10 -8.17
N GLN A 376 -18.81 -10.77 -9.12
CA GLN A 376 -18.78 -9.50 -9.84
C GLN A 376 -19.58 -8.43 -9.07
N ALA A 377 -19.26 -7.17 -9.31
CA ALA A 377 -20.07 -6.04 -8.87
C ALA A 377 -21.54 -6.17 -9.35
N PRO A 378 -22.53 -5.66 -8.59
CA PRO A 378 -23.92 -5.66 -9.03
C PRO A 378 -24.10 -4.97 -10.39
N SER A 379 -25.00 -5.51 -11.24
CA SER A 379 -25.24 -4.96 -12.58
C SER A 379 -25.64 -3.48 -12.59
N GLN A 380 -26.31 -3.01 -11.53
CA GLN A 380 -26.66 -1.59 -11.39
C GLN A 380 -25.41 -0.71 -11.25
N SER A 381 -24.48 -1.08 -10.36
CA SER A 381 -23.21 -0.35 -10.20
C SER A 381 -22.39 -0.34 -11.49
N GLN A 382 -22.38 -1.45 -12.24
CA GLN A 382 -21.71 -1.52 -13.54
C GLN A 382 -22.33 -0.56 -14.58
N LYS A 383 -23.67 -0.48 -14.64
CA LYS A 383 -24.39 0.39 -15.59
C LYS A 383 -24.25 1.88 -15.26
N ASP A 384 -24.27 2.20 -13.96
CA ASP A 384 -24.24 3.59 -13.49
C ASP A 384 -22.82 4.14 -13.37
N PHE A 385 -21.80 3.27 -13.48
CA PHE A 385 -20.41 3.69 -13.45
C PHE A 385 -20.12 4.66 -14.60
N GLN A 386 -19.41 5.71 -14.27
CA GLN A 386 -19.02 6.73 -15.23
C GLN A 386 -17.50 6.83 -15.25
N GLU A 387 -16.92 6.69 -16.43
CA GLU A 387 -15.50 6.93 -16.64
C GLU A 387 -15.10 8.37 -16.24
N GLY A 388 -13.83 8.53 -15.90
CA GLY A 388 -13.27 9.83 -15.52
C GLY A 388 -12.04 9.72 -14.63
N MET A 389 -11.62 10.86 -14.09
CA MET A 389 -10.55 10.92 -13.10
C MET A 389 -11.07 10.52 -11.73
N TYR A 390 -10.41 9.55 -11.10
CA TYR A 390 -10.67 9.12 -9.74
C TYR A 390 -9.44 9.31 -8.87
N ARG A 391 -9.66 9.44 -7.56
CA ARG A 391 -8.62 9.47 -6.54
C ARG A 391 -8.87 8.39 -5.50
N THR A 392 -7.84 7.63 -5.15
CA THR A 392 -7.95 6.68 -4.04
C THR A 392 -7.99 7.41 -2.70
N SER A 393 -8.83 6.91 -1.80
CA SER A 393 -8.89 7.30 -0.39
C SER A 393 -7.56 7.11 0.34
N ARG A 394 -6.70 6.20 -0.14
CA ARG A 394 -5.30 6.08 0.31
C ARG A 394 -4.43 7.06 -0.46
N SER A 395 -4.44 8.32 -0.05
CA SER A 395 -3.60 9.37 -0.63
C SER A 395 -3.13 10.35 0.44
N ILE A 396 -2.12 11.15 0.10
CA ILE A 396 -1.63 12.24 0.95
C ILE A 396 -2.45 13.49 0.58
N GLN A 397 -3.45 13.82 1.38
CA GLN A 397 -4.40 14.88 1.04
C GLN A 397 -3.96 16.25 1.53
N GLN A 398 -3.18 16.28 2.62
CA GLN A 398 -2.74 17.50 3.29
C GLN A 398 -1.24 17.46 3.56
N GLY A 399 -0.68 18.61 3.96
CA GLY A 399 0.73 18.73 4.25
C GLY A 399 1.65 18.89 3.02
N PRO A 400 2.95 19.09 3.26
CA PRO A 400 3.92 19.51 2.24
C PRO A 400 4.20 18.46 1.16
N THR A 401 3.80 17.21 1.38
CA THR A 401 3.92 16.10 0.41
C THR A 401 2.62 15.82 -0.33
N SER A 402 1.54 16.58 -0.09
CA SER A 402 0.23 16.38 -0.72
C SER A 402 0.23 16.55 -2.24
N ILE A 403 1.21 17.27 -2.81
CA ILE A 403 1.43 17.34 -4.26
C ILE A 403 1.66 15.96 -4.89
N SER A 404 2.15 14.99 -4.10
CA SER A 404 2.32 13.60 -4.54
C SER A 404 1.00 12.96 -4.95
N ARG A 405 -0.16 13.44 -4.49
CA ARG A 405 -1.49 12.91 -4.88
C ARG A 405 -1.79 13.01 -6.38
N LEU A 406 -1.00 13.78 -7.13
CA LEU A 406 -1.08 13.85 -8.60
C LEU A 406 -0.41 12.67 -9.30
N ALA A 407 0.41 11.90 -8.59
CA ALA A 407 1.03 10.71 -9.13
C ALA A 407 -0.04 9.69 -9.56
N PRO A 408 0.20 8.92 -10.64
CA PRO A 408 -0.73 7.89 -11.11
C PRO A 408 -1.10 6.84 -10.05
N ALA A 409 -0.25 6.64 -9.04
CA ALA A 409 -0.56 5.76 -7.91
C ALA A 409 -1.75 6.24 -7.05
N TYR A 410 -2.07 7.54 -7.09
CA TYR A 410 -3.12 8.14 -6.26
C TYR A 410 -4.30 8.70 -7.06
N THR A 411 -4.02 9.34 -8.21
CA THR A 411 -5.03 9.94 -9.09
C THR A 411 -4.84 9.44 -10.51
N PHE A 412 -5.85 8.80 -11.07
CA PHE A 412 -5.77 8.16 -12.38
C PHE A 412 -7.13 8.15 -13.10
N TYR A 413 -7.10 7.94 -14.41
CA TYR A 413 -8.31 7.81 -15.22
C TYR A 413 -8.82 6.37 -15.14
N VAL A 414 -10.10 6.19 -14.81
CA VAL A 414 -10.73 4.88 -14.71
C VAL A 414 -11.78 4.77 -15.81
N LYS A 415 -11.59 3.84 -16.73
CA LYS A 415 -12.58 3.48 -17.76
C LYS A 415 -13.29 2.18 -17.41
N ASP A 416 -12.56 1.23 -16.85
CA ASP A 416 -13.04 -0.04 -16.34
C ASP A 416 -12.51 -0.20 -14.92
N VAL A 417 -13.40 -0.33 -13.95
CA VAL A 417 -13.01 -0.43 -12.54
C VAL A 417 -12.05 -1.60 -12.32
N ILE A 418 -12.30 -2.77 -12.91
CA ILE A 418 -11.49 -3.97 -12.66
C ILE A 418 -10.11 -3.86 -13.34
N LYS A 419 -10.05 -3.32 -14.56
CA LYS A 419 -8.80 -3.23 -15.33
C LYS A 419 -7.93 -2.03 -14.92
N ASP A 420 -8.56 -0.89 -14.65
CA ASP A 420 -7.87 0.38 -14.40
C ASP A 420 -7.85 0.75 -12.92
N GLY A 421 -8.67 0.09 -12.08
CA GLY A 421 -8.64 0.22 -10.64
C GLY A 421 -7.37 -0.39 -10.08
N HIS A 422 -6.32 0.42 -9.99
CA HIS A 422 -5.08 0.03 -9.34
C HIS A 422 -5.37 -0.56 -7.96
N LEU A 423 -4.80 -1.75 -7.69
CA LEU A 423 -4.88 -2.46 -6.40
C LEU A 423 -6.26 -3.04 -6.03
N LEU A 424 -7.13 -3.31 -7.00
CA LEU A 424 -8.30 -4.16 -6.76
C LEU A 424 -7.89 -5.63 -6.64
N VAL A 425 -8.30 -6.25 -5.54
CA VAL A 425 -8.10 -7.69 -5.30
C VAL A 425 -9.39 -8.51 -5.49
N SER A 426 -10.50 -7.79 -5.64
CA SER A 426 -11.84 -8.33 -5.76
C SER A 426 -12.50 -7.73 -6.99
N ASN A 427 -13.34 -8.54 -7.66
CA ASN A 427 -14.19 -8.07 -8.75
C ASN A 427 -15.50 -7.44 -8.22
N TYR A 428 -15.72 -7.51 -6.90
CA TYR A 428 -16.86 -6.91 -6.24
C TYR A 428 -16.54 -5.49 -5.77
N TRP A 429 -17.35 -4.54 -6.23
CA TRP A 429 -17.31 -3.13 -5.86
C TRP A 429 -18.73 -2.56 -5.93
N LEU A 430 -18.99 -1.48 -5.20
CA LEU A 430 -20.27 -0.79 -5.22
C LEU A 430 -20.10 0.66 -5.65
N LEU A 431 -21.02 1.13 -6.49
CA LEU A 431 -21.15 2.55 -6.74
C LEU A 431 -22.04 3.17 -5.67
N GLN A 432 -21.56 4.21 -5.00
CA GLN A 432 -22.32 4.93 -3.99
C GLN A 432 -22.20 6.44 -4.11
N GLN A 433 -23.12 7.14 -3.46
CA GLN A 433 -23.08 8.59 -3.28
C GLN A 433 -22.72 8.89 -1.83
N ARG A 434 -21.59 9.54 -1.62
CA ARG A 434 -21.09 9.89 -0.29
C ARG A 434 -20.78 11.37 -0.25
N GLN A 435 -21.42 12.11 0.66
CA GLN A 435 -21.24 13.56 0.80
C GLN A 435 -21.39 14.32 -0.55
N GLY A 436 -22.33 13.88 -1.40
CA GLY A 436 -22.58 14.46 -2.72
C GLY A 436 -21.53 14.11 -3.79
N ARG A 437 -20.66 13.13 -3.53
CA ARG A 437 -19.66 12.62 -4.47
C ARG A 437 -19.96 11.19 -4.87
N THR A 438 -19.76 10.90 -6.15
CA THR A 438 -19.73 9.52 -6.64
C THR A 438 -18.45 8.85 -6.14
N GLU A 439 -18.62 7.72 -5.47
CA GLU A 439 -17.53 6.91 -4.94
C GLU A 439 -17.70 5.47 -5.40
N VAL A 440 -16.61 4.86 -5.88
CA VAL A 440 -16.51 3.42 -6.08
C VAL A 440 -15.97 2.84 -4.79
N GLU A 441 -16.84 2.21 -4.03
CA GLU A 441 -16.51 1.48 -2.82
C GLU A 441 -15.81 0.16 -3.19
N THR A 442 -14.65 -0.09 -2.59
CA THR A 442 -13.87 -1.32 -2.81
C THR A 442 -13.48 -1.97 -1.47
N THR A 443 -12.81 -3.12 -1.52
CA THR A 443 -12.33 -3.82 -0.32
C THR A 443 -11.26 -3.03 0.42
N TYR A 444 -10.25 -2.48 -0.29
CA TYR A 444 -9.06 -1.88 0.34
C TYR A 444 -9.09 -0.36 0.40
N ASN A 445 -9.56 0.28 -0.67
CA ASN A 445 -9.53 1.72 -0.82
C ASN A 445 -10.69 2.17 -1.68
N ASN A 446 -11.53 3.06 -1.17
CA ASN A 446 -12.54 3.69 -2.01
C ASN A 446 -11.90 4.58 -3.07
N LEU A 447 -12.52 4.67 -4.25
CA LEU A 447 -12.12 5.60 -5.33
C LEU A 447 -13.17 6.71 -5.43
N GLU A 448 -12.77 7.94 -5.13
CA GLU A 448 -13.63 9.12 -5.25
C GLU A 448 -13.53 9.72 -6.66
N LYS A 449 -14.66 9.95 -7.33
CA LYS A 449 -14.68 10.62 -8.64
C LYS A 449 -14.37 12.11 -8.47
N LEU A 450 -13.38 12.60 -9.21
CA LEU A 450 -13.01 14.01 -9.23
C LEU A 450 -13.85 14.79 -10.24
N SER A 451 -14.27 15.99 -9.86
CA SER A 451 -14.83 16.95 -10.81
C SER A 451 -13.74 17.51 -11.73
N LEU A 452 -14.12 17.96 -12.93
CA LEU A 452 -13.19 18.64 -13.85
C LEU A 452 -12.53 19.84 -13.17
N TRP A 453 -13.25 20.57 -12.33
CA TRP A 453 -12.71 21.71 -11.61
C TRP A 453 -11.64 21.32 -10.58
N GLU A 454 -11.78 20.19 -9.90
CA GLU A 454 -10.74 19.69 -8.98
C GLU A 454 -9.46 19.31 -9.74
N VAL A 455 -9.61 18.62 -10.87
CA VAL A 455 -8.48 18.31 -11.76
C VAL A 455 -7.82 19.61 -12.25
N ILE A 456 -8.60 20.59 -12.71
CA ILE A 456 -8.06 21.88 -13.17
C ILE A 456 -7.33 22.62 -12.04
N LYS A 457 -7.87 22.65 -10.82
CA LYS A 457 -7.20 23.30 -9.68
C LYS A 457 -5.86 22.63 -9.37
N ASP A 458 -5.85 21.31 -9.32
CA ASP A 458 -4.68 20.52 -8.99
C ASP A 458 -3.56 20.71 -10.03
N TYR A 459 -3.80 20.34 -11.29
CA TYR A 459 -2.79 20.47 -12.35
C TYR A 459 -2.53 21.94 -12.73
N GLY A 460 -3.54 22.79 -12.68
CA GLY A 460 -3.43 24.22 -12.96
C GLY A 460 -2.59 24.96 -11.93
N SER A 461 -2.67 24.60 -10.64
CA SER A 461 -1.82 25.20 -9.60
C SER A 461 -0.33 24.94 -9.87
N VAL A 462 0.02 23.70 -10.21
CA VAL A 462 1.40 23.29 -10.55
C VAL A 462 1.84 23.96 -11.85
N ALA A 463 0.98 24.02 -12.87
CA ALA A 463 1.27 24.69 -14.13
C ALA A 463 1.54 26.20 -13.92
N LEU A 464 0.75 26.87 -13.08
CA LEU A 464 0.96 28.28 -12.73
C LEU A 464 2.28 28.48 -11.97
N LEU A 465 2.62 27.60 -11.03
CA LEU A 465 3.91 27.64 -10.34
C LEU A 465 5.08 27.46 -11.32
N GLY A 466 4.94 26.53 -12.27
CA GLY A 466 5.90 26.33 -13.36
C GLY A 466 6.07 27.59 -14.22
N LEU A 467 4.97 28.23 -14.62
CA LEU A 467 4.99 29.49 -15.38
C LEU A 467 5.66 30.63 -14.60
N ALA A 468 5.34 30.79 -13.31
CA ALA A 468 5.98 31.78 -12.44
C ALA A 468 7.50 31.55 -12.33
N SER A 469 7.91 30.28 -12.28
CA SER A 469 9.31 29.87 -12.22
C SER A 469 10.04 30.15 -13.54
N VAL A 470 9.46 29.78 -14.68
CA VAL A 470 10.02 30.09 -16.02
C VAL A 470 10.16 31.60 -16.21
N TYR A 471 9.14 32.37 -15.82
CA TYR A 471 9.20 33.83 -15.81
C TYR A 471 10.40 34.34 -14.99
N ALA A 472 10.58 33.84 -13.76
CA ALA A 472 11.68 34.23 -12.90
C ALA A 472 13.06 33.91 -13.51
N VAL A 473 13.23 32.73 -14.10
CA VAL A 473 14.47 32.34 -14.80
C VAL A 473 14.75 33.28 -15.97
N LEU A 474 13.76 33.53 -16.83
CA LEU A 474 13.91 34.39 -18.00
C LEU A 474 14.28 35.83 -17.59
N VAL A 475 13.64 36.37 -16.54
CA VAL A 475 13.96 37.71 -16.03
C VAL A 475 15.41 37.80 -15.57
N LEU A 476 15.88 36.83 -14.78
CA LEU A 476 17.24 36.84 -14.23
C LEU A 476 18.28 36.61 -15.33
N LEU A 477 18.03 35.69 -16.27
CA LEU A 477 18.89 35.40 -17.40
C LEU A 477 19.02 36.60 -18.35
N LEU A 478 17.89 37.22 -18.73
CA LEU A 478 17.90 38.42 -19.58
C LEU A 478 18.58 39.61 -18.88
N ALA A 479 18.43 39.73 -17.55
CA ALA A 479 19.14 40.76 -16.79
C ALA A 479 20.66 40.55 -16.81
N ALA A 480 21.12 39.31 -16.64
CA ALA A 480 22.54 38.95 -16.72
C ALA A 480 23.10 39.18 -18.12
N LEU A 481 22.43 38.68 -19.15
CA LEU A 481 22.82 38.88 -20.57
C LEU A 481 22.87 40.36 -20.94
N SER A 482 21.90 41.17 -20.49
CA SER A 482 21.90 42.61 -20.73
C SER A 482 23.10 43.30 -20.06
N LYS A 483 23.50 42.86 -18.88
CA LYS A 483 24.69 43.38 -18.19
C LYS A 483 25.99 43.02 -18.92
N ILE A 484 26.12 41.77 -19.37
CA ILE A 484 27.25 41.28 -20.17
C ILE A 484 27.34 42.07 -21.48
N TYR A 485 26.24 42.17 -22.22
CA TYR A 485 26.18 42.94 -23.47
C TYR A 485 26.62 44.39 -23.27
N ARG A 486 26.13 45.08 -22.23
CA ARG A 486 26.53 46.47 -21.97
C ARG A 486 28.01 46.60 -21.61
N SER A 487 28.54 45.63 -20.87
CA SER A 487 29.96 45.58 -20.51
C SER A 487 30.85 45.37 -21.74
N LEU A 488 30.44 44.50 -22.68
CA LEU A 488 31.20 44.19 -23.89
C LEU A 488 31.17 45.32 -24.92
N PHE A 489 30.04 46.03 -25.04
CA PHE A 489 29.82 47.02 -26.09
C PHE A 489 29.80 48.48 -25.59
N GLY A 490 30.22 48.75 -24.35
CA GLY A 490 30.34 50.11 -23.80
C GLY A 490 29.03 50.91 -23.77
N LYS A 491 27.88 50.25 -23.74
CA LYS A 491 26.56 50.92 -23.80
C LYS A 491 26.03 51.22 -22.40
N GLU A 492 26.10 52.48 -21.99
CA GLU A 492 25.45 52.94 -20.75
C GLU A 492 23.94 53.15 -20.90
N SER A 493 23.21 53.03 -19.79
CA SER A 493 21.76 53.19 -19.77
C SER A 493 21.35 54.66 -19.70
N LYS A 494 20.69 55.16 -20.75
CA LYS A 494 20.19 56.55 -20.83
C LYS A 494 19.15 56.93 -19.75
N ARG A 495 18.54 55.97 -19.05
CA ARG A 495 17.60 56.20 -17.92
C ARG A 495 17.82 55.16 -16.81
N PRO A 496 18.41 55.54 -15.66
CA PRO A 496 18.67 54.60 -14.58
C PRO A 496 17.36 54.09 -13.99
N THR A 497 17.30 52.78 -13.74
CA THR A 497 16.17 52.14 -13.06
C THR A 497 16.28 52.42 -11.56
N PRO A 498 15.18 52.77 -10.86
CA PRO A 498 15.20 52.88 -9.41
C PRO A 498 15.81 51.65 -8.75
N ARG A 499 16.72 51.87 -7.80
CA ARG A 499 17.40 50.78 -7.08
C ARG A 499 16.41 49.91 -6.31
N SER A 500 15.42 50.55 -5.68
CA SER A 500 14.26 49.92 -5.02
C SER A 500 13.55 48.92 -5.93
N TRP A 501 13.19 49.34 -7.15
CA TRP A 501 12.52 48.48 -8.13
C TRP A 501 13.40 47.29 -8.53
N LYS A 502 14.70 47.51 -8.79
CA LYS A 502 15.62 46.42 -9.15
C LYS A 502 15.75 45.38 -8.04
N ILE A 503 15.92 45.83 -6.79
CA ILE A 503 16.04 44.94 -5.63
C ILE A 503 14.76 44.12 -5.47
N TRP A 504 13.59 44.78 -5.48
CA TRP A 504 12.31 44.08 -5.37
C TRP A 504 12.08 43.10 -6.52
N HIS A 505 12.27 43.53 -7.77
CA HIS A 505 11.96 42.73 -8.95
C HIS A 505 12.85 41.48 -9.05
N TYR A 506 14.18 41.68 -9.04
CA TYR A 506 15.12 40.56 -9.15
C TYR A 506 15.17 39.73 -7.87
N GLY A 507 15.00 40.35 -6.71
CA GLY A 507 14.90 39.65 -5.42
C GLY A 507 13.68 38.75 -5.37
N THR A 508 12.50 39.23 -5.81
CA THR A 508 11.28 38.42 -5.88
C THR A 508 11.48 37.24 -6.84
N CYS A 509 12.05 37.45 -8.04
CA CYS A 509 12.36 36.35 -8.96
C CYS A 509 13.34 35.34 -8.34
N GLY A 510 14.37 35.79 -7.60
CA GLY A 510 15.28 34.90 -6.88
C GLY A 510 14.54 34.05 -5.83
N LEU A 511 13.66 34.66 -5.03
CA LEU A 511 12.86 33.95 -4.04
C LEU A 511 11.89 32.94 -4.66
N ILE A 512 11.32 33.23 -5.84
CA ILE A 512 10.47 32.28 -6.57
C ILE A 512 11.28 31.00 -6.87
N LEU A 513 12.53 31.14 -7.33
CA LEU A 513 13.40 29.99 -7.58
C LEU A 513 13.79 29.26 -6.29
N VAL A 514 14.01 29.97 -5.18
CA VAL A 514 14.21 29.33 -3.86
C VAL A 514 13.01 28.47 -3.48
N SER A 515 11.79 28.96 -3.73
CA SER A 515 10.55 28.22 -3.45
C SER A 515 10.45 26.94 -4.30
N LEU A 516 10.81 27.04 -5.58
CA LEU A 516 10.83 25.89 -6.48
C LEU A 516 11.86 24.85 -6.04
N VAL A 517 13.08 25.27 -5.69
CA VAL A 517 14.14 24.36 -5.21
C VAL A 517 13.72 23.69 -3.90
N ASN A 518 13.09 24.43 -2.98
CA ASN A 518 12.58 23.89 -1.73
C ASN A 518 11.49 22.82 -1.98
N LEU A 519 10.56 23.08 -2.92
CA LEU A 519 9.52 22.12 -3.29
C LEU A 519 10.10 20.89 -3.99
N ALA A 520 11.04 21.09 -4.91
CA ALA A 520 11.72 20.00 -5.59
C ALA A 520 12.46 19.09 -4.60
N GLY A 521 13.09 19.66 -3.57
CA GLY A 521 13.72 18.90 -2.48
C GLY A 521 12.73 17.99 -1.74
N LEU A 522 11.53 18.49 -1.42
CA LEU A 522 10.47 17.69 -0.79
C LEU A 522 9.98 16.56 -1.71
N VAL A 523 9.69 16.89 -2.98
CA VAL A 523 9.17 15.92 -3.95
C VAL A 523 10.19 14.84 -4.26
N ILE A 524 11.46 15.20 -4.47
CA ILE A 524 12.53 14.24 -4.73
C ILE A 524 12.61 13.24 -3.58
N VAL A 525 12.55 13.70 -2.33
CA VAL A 525 12.65 12.78 -1.22
C VAL A 525 11.40 11.95 -1.02
N ALA A 526 10.21 12.54 -1.20
CA ALA A 526 8.94 11.79 -1.19
C ALA A 526 8.91 10.66 -2.22
N VAL A 527 9.52 10.87 -3.39
CA VAL A 527 9.58 9.86 -4.46
C VAL A 527 10.79 8.93 -4.32
N SER A 528 11.84 9.33 -3.59
CA SER A 528 13.08 8.54 -3.48
C SER A 528 12.95 7.27 -2.64
N GLY A 529 11.90 7.13 -1.83
CA GLY A 529 11.73 5.99 -0.91
C GLY A 529 12.82 5.87 0.16
N LYS A 530 13.68 6.90 0.31
CA LYS A 530 14.66 7.01 1.38
C LYS A 530 14.02 7.68 2.59
N TYR A 531 14.62 7.46 3.77
CA TYR A 531 14.30 8.20 4.98
C TYR A 531 14.02 9.67 4.69
N MET A 532 12.87 10.13 5.16
CA MET A 532 12.58 11.55 5.18
C MET A 532 13.31 12.22 6.35
N PRO A 533 14.42 12.97 6.15
CA PRO A 533 15.00 13.80 7.20
C PRO A 533 13.97 14.81 7.73
N ASP A 534 14.26 15.43 8.87
CA ASP A 534 13.36 16.42 9.46
C ASP A 534 13.04 17.56 8.47
N TYR A 535 11.84 17.50 7.88
CA TYR A 535 11.35 18.43 6.87
C TYR A 535 10.67 19.66 7.44
N ARG A 536 10.65 19.80 8.77
CA ARG A 536 9.97 20.92 9.45
C ARG A 536 10.57 22.25 9.01
N TRP A 537 11.88 22.30 8.76
CA TRP A 537 12.52 23.53 8.31
C TRP A 537 12.06 23.96 6.92
N GLN A 538 11.85 23.04 5.96
CA GLN A 538 11.32 23.37 4.63
C GLN A 538 9.89 23.91 4.73
N ALA A 539 9.05 23.30 5.56
CA ALA A 539 7.69 23.76 5.80
C ALA A 539 7.66 25.14 6.47
N ILE A 540 8.51 25.38 7.49
CA ILE A 540 8.70 26.69 8.11
C ILE A 540 9.19 27.71 7.06
N LEU A 541 10.11 27.33 6.18
CA LEU A 541 10.57 28.18 5.10
C LEU A 541 9.43 28.56 4.14
N PHE A 542 8.52 27.64 3.80
CA PHE A 542 7.32 27.98 3.02
C PHE A 542 6.41 28.97 3.75
N ALA A 543 6.22 28.84 5.06
CA ALA A 543 5.45 29.79 5.84
C ALA A 543 6.06 31.20 5.76
N LEU A 544 7.38 31.32 5.92
CA LEU A 544 8.10 32.59 5.80
C LEU A 544 8.03 33.16 4.38
N LEU A 545 8.22 32.32 3.35
CA LEU A 545 8.14 32.71 1.96
C LEU A 545 6.75 33.22 1.59
N ALA A 546 5.68 32.58 2.07
CA ALA A 546 4.31 33.03 1.84
C ALA A 546 4.09 34.47 2.35
N LEU A 547 4.58 34.79 3.55
CA LEU A 547 4.50 36.15 4.10
C LEU A 547 5.29 37.16 3.24
N ILE A 548 6.52 36.79 2.84
CA ILE A 548 7.37 37.65 2.00
C ILE A 548 6.71 37.90 0.64
N PHE A 549 6.16 36.88 -0.01
CA PHE A 549 5.50 37.04 -1.31
C PHE A 549 4.19 37.80 -1.22
N LEU A 550 3.45 37.68 -0.12
CA LEU A 550 2.24 38.48 0.08
C LEU A 550 2.59 39.97 0.15
N VAL A 551 3.66 40.32 0.87
CA VAL A 551 4.18 41.69 0.91
C VAL A 551 4.70 42.11 -0.46
N ASN A 552 5.50 41.29 -1.14
CA ASN A 552 6.07 41.60 -2.45
C ASN A 552 5.01 41.79 -3.54
N ALA A 553 3.89 41.08 -3.47
CA ALA A 553 2.78 41.24 -4.40
C ALA A 553 2.17 42.66 -4.32
N GLY A 554 2.00 43.18 -3.09
CA GLY A 554 1.41 44.49 -2.84
C GLY A 554 2.40 45.67 -2.82
N LEU A 555 3.70 45.42 -2.63
CA LEU A 555 4.71 46.46 -2.41
C LEU A 555 4.72 47.57 -3.48
N PRO A 556 4.57 47.30 -4.79
CA PRO A 556 4.53 48.35 -5.81
C PRO A 556 3.34 49.31 -5.69
N ILE A 557 2.24 48.89 -5.06
CA ILE A 557 1.05 49.71 -4.82
C ILE A 557 1.31 50.71 -3.69
N PHE A 558 1.99 50.29 -2.62
CA PHE A 558 2.29 51.13 -1.46
C PHE A 558 3.50 52.03 -1.68
N LEU A 559 4.48 51.58 -2.49
CA LEU A 559 5.70 52.32 -2.78
C LEU A 559 5.69 53.00 -4.16
N ARG A 560 4.52 53.44 -4.65
CA ARG A 560 4.36 54.06 -5.98
C ARG A 560 5.41 55.14 -6.29
N SER A 561 5.72 56.00 -5.32
CA SER A 561 6.72 57.06 -5.46
C SER A 561 8.15 56.53 -5.68
N LYS A 562 8.49 55.36 -5.12
CA LYS A 562 9.79 54.69 -5.27
C LYS A 562 9.84 53.74 -6.47
N PHE A 563 8.74 53.58 -7.21
CA PHE A 563 8.55 52.64 -8.32
C PHE A 563 8.24 53.36 -9.64
N GLN A 564 8.80 54.56 -9.84
CA GLN A 564 8.68 55.30 -11.10
C GLN A 564 9.51 54.64 -12.20
N VAL A 565 8.84 53.89 -13.07
CA VAL A 565 9.48 53.09 -14.14
C VAL A 565 8.83 53.30 -15.51
N SER A 566 9.55 52.92 -16.56
CA SER A 566 9.06 53.00 -17.95
C SER A 566 7.84 52.10 -18.18
N LYS A 567 7.09 52.34 -19.26
CA LYS A 567 5.89 51.55 -19.62
C LYS A 567 6.15 50.05 -19.65
N GLY A 568 7.25 49.61 -20.28
CA GLY A 568 7.63 48.18 -20.30
C GLY A 568 7.96 47.61 -18.91
N ARG A 569 8.55 48.41 -18.01
CA ARG A 569 8.81 47.96 -16.63
C ARG A 569 7.58 47.97 -15.75
N LYS A 570 6.55 48.78 -16.06
CA LYS A 570 5.24 48.67 -15.39
C LYS A 570 4.62 47.29 -15.66
N ILE A 571 4.73 46.77 -16.89
CA ILE A 571 4.30 45.42 -17.22
C ILE A 571 5.07 44.38 -16.39
N LEU A 572 6.39 44.49 -16.32
CA LEU A 572 7.21 43.60 -15.47
C LEU A 572 6.83 43.71 -13.99
N THR A 573 6.48 44.89 -13.49
CA THR A 573 5.95 45.07 -12.12
C THR A 573 4.69 44.22 -11.92
N TYR A 574 3.71 44.33 -12.82
CA TYR A 574 2.48 43.53 -12.70
C TYR A 574 2.76 42.03 -12.79
N LEU A 575 3.60 41.60 -13.74
CA LEU A 575 3.96 40.19 -13.88
C LEU A 575 4.68 39.64 -12.65
N THR A 576 5.58 40.41 -12.04
CA THR A 576 6.27 39.98 -10.80
C THR A 576 5.33 39.93 -9.61
N SER A 577 4.45 40.92 -9.44
CA SER A 577 3.42 40.89 -8.40
C SER A 577 2.49 39.68 -8.58
N SER A 578 2.06 39.39 -9.81
CA SER A 578 1.23 38.22 -10.10
C SER A 578 1.97 36.91 -9.86
N ALA A 579 3.23 36.78 -10.29
CA ALA A 579 4.05 35.60 -10.03
C ALA A 579 4.26 35.38 -8.51
N SER A 580 4.46 36.45 -7.75
CA SER A 580 4.52 36.42 -6.28
C SER A 580 3.22 35.86 -5.69
N LEU A 581 2.06 36.36 -6.13
CA LEU A 581 0.76 35.88 -5.66
C LEU A 581 0.50 34.42 -6.05
N ILE A 582 0.91 33.98 -7.24
CA ILE A 582 0.81 32.58 -7.67
C ILE A 582 1.57 31.66 -6.71
N VAL A 583 2.76 32.05 -6.24
CA VAL A 583 3.53 31.25 -5.28
C VAL A 583 2.81 31.20 -3.92
N VAL A 584 2.26 32.32 -3.43
CA VAL A 584 1.44 32.33 -2.20
C VAL A 584 0.26 31.36 -2.32
N LEU A 585 -0.49 31.44 -3.42
CA LEU A 585 -1.64 30.58 -3.66
C LEU A 585 -1.24 29.10 -3.70
N ASN A 586 -0.09 28.76 -4.29
CA ASN A 586 0.42 27.39 -4.29
C ASN A 586 0.81 26.92 -2.87
N ILE A 587 1.51 27.74 -2.09
CA ILE A 587 1.90 27.41 -0.72
C ILE A 587 0.66 27.12 0.14
N LEU A 588 -0.39 27.93 0.00
CA LEU A 588 -1.64 27.77 0.73
C LEU A 588 -2.44 26.57 0.24
N TYR A 589 -2.58 26.41 -1.09
CA TYR A 589 -3.37 25.33 -1.69
C TYR A 589 -2.83 23.94 -1.36
N TRP A 590 -1.51 23.77 -1.46
CA TRP A 590 -0.83 22.51 -1.13
C TRP A 590 -0.46 22.40 0.35
N SER A 591 -0.84 23.37 1.17
CA SER A 591 -0.53 23.39 2.61
C SER A 591 0.95 23.14 2.91
N LEU A 592 1.85 23.71 2.08
CA LEU A 592 3.30 23.45 2.16
C LEU A 592 3.93 23.93 3.47
N TYR A 593 3.19 24.72 4.24
CA TYR A 593 3.59 25.24 5.55
C TYR A 593 3.25 24.31 6.72
N GLN A 594 2.44 23.26 6.54
CA GLN A 594 1.96 22.41 7.64
C GLN A 594 3.04 21.40 8.08
N TRP A 595 3.99 21.85 8.89
CA TRP A 595 5.11 21.03 9.37
C TRP A 595 4.70 19.90 10.33
N TRP A 596 3.45 19.89 10.80
CA TRP A 596 2.88 18.87 11.70
C TRP A 596 2.13 17.76 10.97
N ALA A 597 2.01 17.85 9.64
CA ALA A 597 1.39 16.85 8.77
C ALA A 597 2.46 16.17 7.89
N LEU A 598 3.62 15.87 8.49
CA LEU A 598 4.83 15.32 7.87
C LEU A 598 5.13 13.92 8.37
#